data_AF-A0A2A5NYN9-F1
#
_entry.id   AF-A0A2A5NYN9-F1
#
_cell.length_a   1.000
_cell.length_b   1.000
_cell.length_c   1.000
_cell.angle_alpha   90.00
_cell.angle_beta   90.00
_cell.angle_gamma   90.00
#
_symmetry.space_group_name_H-M   'P 1'
#
loop_
_entity.id
_entity.type
_entity.pdbx_description
1 polymer ?
#
loop_
_entity_poly.entity_id
_entity_poly.type
_entity_poly.pdbx_seq_one_letter_code
_entity_poly.pdbx_strand_id
1 'polypeptide(L)'
;MWYEVRRVPATICPRCGEPGWVTRERRGGQYYYYCVHVDKKARRRYRCYLGPAEHYIVAEEFNPLGLAGLTDKDRLKRYLKRLLEMLSLGEVREALREAGLLDKLCGSTGS
;
A
#
# COMPACT_ATOMS: atom_id res chain seq x y z
N MET A 1 19.84 -19.27 -9.14
CA MET A 1 18.40 -19.08 -8.89
C MET A 1 17.91 -18.04 -9.89
N TRP A 2 17.17 -18.47 -10.91
CA TRP A 2 16.76 -17.62 -12.03
C TRP A 2 15.52 -16.79 -11.64
N TYR A 3 15.54 -15.49 -11.91
CA TYR A 3 14.45 -14.57 -11.63
C TYR A 3 13.60 -14.39 -12.91
N GLU A 4 12.31 -14.71 -12.85
CA GLU A 4 11.37 -14.38 -13.94
C GLU A 4 10.91 -12.93 -13.78
N VAL A 5 11.51 -12.01 -14.53
CA VAL A 5 11.16 -10.58 -14.48
C VAL A 5 10.08 -10.28 -15.50
N ARG A 6 8.81 -10.21 -15.05
CA ARG A 6 7.74 -9.62 -15.86
C ARG A 6 7.78 -8.10 -15.71
N ARG A 7 7.87 -7.38 -16.83
CA ARG A 7 7.80 -5.92 -16.90
C ARG A 7 6.35 -5.51 -17.13
N VAL A 8 5.78 -4.79 -16.18
CA VAL A 8 4.52 -4.08 -16.39
C VAL A 8 4.89 -2.61 -16.63
N PRO A 9 4.48 -1.99 -17.75
CA PRO A 9 4.69 -0.55 -17.93
C PRO A 9 3.97 0.18 -16.79
N ALA A 10 4.70 0.95 -15.99
CA ALA A 10 4.12 1.73 -14.92
C ALA A 10 4.46 3.20 -15.12
N THR A 11 3.46 3.93 -15.58
CA THR A 11 3.32 5.37 -15.40
C THR A 11 3.45 5.71 -13.91
N ILE A 12 4.46 6.53 -13.57
CA ILE A 12 4.73 7.16 -12.26
C ILE A 12 4.77 6.20 -11.05
N CYS A 13 5.94 6.07 -10.43
CA CYS A 13 6.11 5.25 -9.24
C CYS A 13 5.27 5.77 -8.06
N PRO A 14 4.42 4.92 -7.44
CA PRO A 14 3.57 5.36 -6.33
C PRO A 14 4.35 5.60 -5.03
N ARG A 15 5.63 5.21 -4.96
CA ARG A 15 6.48 5.41 -3.79
C ARG A 15 7.19 6.78 -3.81
N CYS A 16 7.63 7.25 -4.97
CA CYS A 16 8.48 8.44 -5.07
C CYS A 16 8.04 9.46 -6.13
N GLY A 17 7.02 9.18 -6.95
CA GLY A 17 6.53 10.09 -7.99
C GLY A 17 7.37 10.11 -9.27
N GLU A 18 8.48 9.38 -9.34
CA GLU A 18 9.35 9.37 -10.52
C GLU A 18 8.91 8.34 -11.58
N PRO A 19 9.15 8.58 -12.88
CA PRO A 19 8.96 7.58 -13.93
C PRO A 19 9.82 6.34 -13.71
N GLY A 20 9.29 5.18 -14.08
CA GLY A 20 9.99 3.91 -13.94
C GLY A 20 9.23 2.77 -14.61
N TRP A 21 9.60 1.53 -14.31
CA TRP A 21 8.81 0.36 -14.71
C TRP A 21 8.74 -0.64 -13.56
N VAL A 22 7.63 -1.37 -13.48
CA VAL A 22 7.44 -2.34 -12.40
C VAL A 22 8.02 -3.69 -12.80
N THR A 23 8.74 -4.29 -11.87
CA THR A 23 9.27 -5.66 -11.94
C THR A 23 8.68 -6.51 -10.83
N ARG A 24 8.40 -7.77 -11.15
CA ARG A 24 8.03 -8.82 -10.18
C ARG A 24 9.23 -9.73 -9.96
N GLU A 25 9.58 -10.01 -8.70
CA GLU A 25 10.71 -10.88 -8.34
C GLU A 25 10.28 -11.92 -7.29
N ARG A 26 10.72 -13.17 -7.43
CA ARG A 26 10.48 -14.22 -6.43
C ARG A 26 11.65 -14.30 -5.43
N ARG A 27 11.38 -14.19 -4.13
CA ARG A 27 12.37 -14.34 -3.04
C ARG A 27 11.73 -15.04 -1.85
N GLY A 28 12.42 -16.02 -1.27
CA GLY A 28 11.90 -16.72 -0.08
C GLY A 28 10.51 -17.33 -0.25
N GLY A 29 10.16 -17.81 -1.46
CA GLY A 29 8.85 -18.37 -1.77
C GLY A 29 7.79 -17.35 -2.18
N GLN A 30 7.93 -16.06 -1.85
CA GLN A 30 6.99 -15.00 -2.21
C GLN A 30 7.40 -14.18 -3.42
N TYR A 31 6.43 -13.50 -4.01
CA TYR A 31 6.66 -12.51 -5.05
C TYR A 31 6.60 -11.10 -4.49
N TYR A 32 7.50 -10.25 -4.98
CA TYR A 32 7.62 -8.85 -4.59
C TYR A 32 7.61 -7.95 -5.81
N TYR A 33 6.97 -6.79 -5.68
CA TYR A 33 7.00 -5.75 -6.70
C TYR A 33 8.03 -4.68 -6.37
N TYR A 34 8.75 -4.25 -7.40
CA TYR A 34 9.67 -3.12 -7.35
C TYR A 34 9.39 -2.19 -8.52
N CYS A 35 9.50 -0.88 -8.32
CA CYS A 35 9.65 0.07 -9.42
C CYS A 35 11.13 0.32 -9.67
N VAL A 36 11.61 0.04 -10.87
CA VAL A 36 12.99 0.29 -11.29
C VAL A 36 13.04 1.66 -11.96
N HIS A 37 14.00 2.46 -11.52
CA HIS A 37 14.26 3.80 -12.02
C HIS A 37 15.62 3.88 -12.68
N VAL A 38 15.77 4.84 -13.60
CA VAL A 38 17.06 5.18 -14.22
C VAL A 38 17.37 6.63 -13.87
N ASP A 39 18.41 6.81 -13.07
CA ASP A 39 19.02 8.11 -12.89
C ASP A 39 19.94 8.37 -14.09
N LYS A 40 19.44 9.15 -15.05
CA LYS A 40 20.16 9.46 -16.29
C LYS A 40 21.44 10.25 -16.03
N LYS A 41 21.48 11.08 -14.97
CA LYS A 41 22.63 11.91 -14.64
C LYS A 41 23.76 11.09 -14.04
N ALA A 42 23.44 10.22 -13.09
CA ALA A 42 24.42 9.35 -12.43
C ALA A 42 24.62 7.98 -13.10
N ARG A 43 23.97 7.75 -14.26
CA ARG A 43 24.01 6.47 -15.02
C ARG A 43 23.75 5.23 -14.17
N ARG A 44 22.93 5.35 -13.10
CA ARG A 44 22.65 4.29 -12.14
C ARG A 44 21.19 3.89 -12.17
N ARG A 45 20.92 2.64 -11.80
CA ARG A 45 19.56 2.14 -11.55
C ARG A 45 19.34 2.04 -10.06
N TYR A 46 18.15 2.42 -9.62
CA TYR A 46 17.71 2.21 -8.25
C TYR A 46 16.30 1.62 -8.24
N ARG A 47 15.93 1.00 -7.11
CA ARG A 47 14.66 0.28 -6.97
C ARG A 47 13.87 0.82 -5.79
N CYS A 48 12.60 1.12 -6.03
CA CYS A 48 11.61 1.38 -4.99
C CYS A 48 10.86 0.09 -4.70
N TYR A 49 10.91 -0.39 -3.45
CA TYR A 49 10.09 -1.54 -3.04
C TYR A 49 8.62 -1.14 -2.98
N LEU A 50 7.76 -1.89 -3.68
CA LEU A 50 6.32 -1.64 -3.73
C LEU A 50 5.52 -2.61 -2.85
N GLY A 51 6.17 -3.54 -2.16
CA GLY A 51 5.48 -4.51 -1.33
C GLY A 51 5.40 -5.91 -1.97
N PRO A 52 4.83 -6.88 -1.24
CA PRO A 52 4.55 -8.21 -1.75
C PRO A 52 3.45 -8.15 -2.81
N ALA A 53 3.47 -9.11 -3.72
CA ALA A 53 2.45 -9.26 -4.75
C ALA A 53 1.14 -9.83 -4.22
N GLU A 54 1.21 -10.56 -3.11
CA GLU A 54 0.07 -11.24 -2.49
C GLU A 54 -0.20 -10.62 -1.11
N HIS A 55 0.65 -10.89 -0.11
CA HIS A 55 0.47 -10.47 1.28
C HIS A 55 1.81 -10.41 2.03
N TYR A 56 1.85 -9.69 3.17
CA TYR A 56 3.05 -9.64 4.01
C TYR A 56 3.07 -10.82 5.01
N ILE A 57 4.04 -11.74 4.93
CA ILE A 57 4.09 -12.91 5.86
C ILE A 57 4.22 -12.47 7.32
N VAL A 58 5.28 -11.72 7.64
CA VAL A 58 5.64 -11.42 9.04
C VAL A 58 4.75 -10.31 9.62
N ALA A 59 4.38 -9.32 8.80
CA ALA A 59 3.59 -8.20 9.29
C ALA A 59 2.14 -8.59 9.61
N GLU A 60 1.59 -9.61 8.95
CA GLU A 60 0.24 -10.10 9.21
C GLU A 60 0.13 -10.94 10.48
N GLU A 61 1.23 -11.54 10.96
CA GLU A 61 1.27 -12.30 12.22
C GLU A 61 0.95 -11.43 13.44
N PHE A 62 1.33 -10.15 13.39
CA PHE A 62 1.10 -9.18 14.45
C PHE A 62 0.01 -8.16 14.11
N ASN A 63 -0.62 -8.26 12.94
CA ASN A 63 -1.58 -7.28 12.47
C ASN A 63 -2.68 -7.90 11.60
N PRO A 64 -3.93 -8.04 12.12
CA PRO A 64 -5.03 -8.68 11.40
C PRO A 64 -5.68 -7.79 10.32
N LEU A 65 -4.97 -6.78 9.81
CA LEU A 65 -5.45 -5.85 8.78
C LEU A 65 -5.33 -6.39 7.34
N GLY A 66 -4.59 -7.48 7.10
CA GLY A 66 -4.36 -8.02 5.76
C GLY A 66 -3.59 -7.04 4.88
N LEU A 67 -2.35 -6.74 5.29
CA LEU A 67 -1.55 -5.68 4.68
C LEU A 67 -1.18 -6.03 3.22
N ALA A 68 -1.28 -5.05 2.34
CA ALA A 68 -1.02 -5.16 0.92
C ALA A 68 0.00 -4.11 0.43
N GLY A 69 0.68 -4.43 -0.67
CA GLY A 69 1.64 -3.55 -1.32
C GLY A 69 1.03 -2.29 -1.94
N LEU A 70 1.90 -1.34 -2.30
CA LEU A 70 1.56 -0.05 -2.92
C LEU A 70 0.82 -0.17 -4.26
N THR A 71 0.93 -1.33 -4.92
CA THR A 71 0.24 -1.64 -6.17
C THR A 71 -1.26 -1.83 -5.98
N ASP A 72 -1.72 -2.14 -4.77
CA ASP A 72 -3.14 -2.24 -4.45
C ASP A 72 -3.71 -0.87 -4.08
N LYS A 73 -4.60 -0.35 -4.92
CA LYS A 73 -5.21 0.98 -4.76
C LYS A 73 -6.33 1.02 -3.72
N ASP A 74 -6.97 -0.11 -3.42
CA ASP A 74 -8.09 -0.19 -2.47
C ASP A 74 -7.64 -0.64 -1.07
N ARG A 75 -6.34 -0.91 -0.87
CA ARG A 75 -5.79 -1.36 0.41
C ARG A 75 -6.22 -0.49 1.60
N LEU A 76 -6.24 0.84 1.45
CA LEU A 76 -6.59 1.75 2.55
C LEU A 76 -8.07 1.63 2.94
N LYS A 77 -8.97 1.43 1.97
CA LYS A 77 -10.40 1.20 2.25
C LYS A 77 -10.61 -0.11 3.00
N ARG A 78 -9.88 -1.17 2.62
CA ARG A 78 -9.94 -2.45 3.33
C ARG A 78 -9.39 -2.35 4.74
N TYR A 79 -8.27 -1.64 4.93
CA TYR A 79 -7.74 -1.39 6.28
C TYR A 79 -8.75 -0.63 7.13
N LEU A 80 -9.34 0.43 6.60
CA LEU A 80 -10.38 1.19 7.31
C LEU A 80 -11.55 0.29 7.70
N LYS A 81 -12.08 -0.51 6.77
CA LYS A 81 -13.16 -1.46 7.08
C LYS A 81 -12.76 -2.41 8.22
N ARG A 82 -11.56 -2.99 8.15
CA ARG A 82 -11.08 -3.95 9.14
C ARG A 82 -10.86 -3.31 10.51
N LEU A 83 -10.34 -2.08 10.56
CA LEU A 83 -10.23 -1.30 11.78
C LEU A 83 -11.61 -1.03 12.40
N LEU A 84 -12.60 -0.67 11.59
CA LEU A 84 -13.97 -0.45 12.07
C LEU A 84 -14.63 -1.72 12.60
N GLU A 85 -14.27 -2.90 12.10
CA GLU A 85 -14.73 -4.19 12.64
C GLU A 85 -14.09 -4.53 13.99
N MET A 86 -12.92 -3.98 14.30
CA MET A 86 -12.14 -4.29 15.51
C MET A 86 -12.37 -3.30 16.65
N LEU A 87 -12.86 -2.10 16.35
CA LEU A 87 -13.07 -1.03 17.31
C LEU A 87 -14.54 -0.97 17.74
N SER A 88 -14.78 -0.63 19.00
CA SER A 88 -16.11 -0.25 19.46
C SER A 88 -16.55 1.07 18.83
N LEU A 89 -17.87 1.30 18.80
CA LEU A 89 -18.42 2.56 18.31
C LEU A 89 -17.91 3.78 19.11
N GLY A 90 -17.64 3.62 20.40
CA GLY A 90 -17.05 4.67 21.24
C GLY A 90 -15.66 5.07 20.77
N GLU A 91 -14.77 4.09 20.58
CA GLU A 91 -13.40 4.30 20.08
C GLU A 91 -13.40 4.91 18.68
N VAL A 92 -14.30 4.46 17.79
CA VAL A 92 -14.43 5.05 16.45
C VAL A 92 -14.85 6.53 16.54
N ARG A 93 -15.80 6.87 17.41
CA ARG A 93 -16.24 8.27 17.58
C ARG A 93 -15.13 9.16 18.14
N GLU A 94 -14.34 8.64 19.08
CA GLU A 94 -13.18 9.34 19.63
C GLU A 94 -12.12 9.59 18.56
N ALA A 95 -11.73 8.56 17.81
CA ALA A 95 -10.76 8.69 16.71
C ALA A 95 -11.22 9.69 15.64
N LEU A 96 -12.52 9.69 15.28
CA LEU A 96 -13.10 10.67 14.35
C LEU A 96 -13.10 12.09 14.92
N ARG A 97 -13.27 12.26 16.23
CA ARG A 97 -13.20 13.57 16.90
C ARG A 97 -11.78 14.10 16.87
N GLU A 98 -10.79 13.30 17.23
CA GLU A 98 -9.37 13.67 17.21
C GLU A 98 -8.90 14.05 15.79
N ALA A 99 -9.38 13.33 14.78
CA ALA A 99 -9.12 13.64 13.38
C ALA A 99 -9.84 14.90 12.86
N GLY A 100 -10.72 15.53 13.66
CA GLY A 100 -11.54 16.68 13.23
C GLY A 100 -12.53 16.32 12.11
N LEU A 101 -12.99 15.05 12.09
CA LEU A 101 -13.90 14.49 11.07
C LEU A 101 -15.30 14.22 11.61
N LEU A 102 -15.47 14.11 12.94
CA LEU A 102 -16.74 13.72 13.54
C LEU A 102 -17.89 14.65 13.11
N ASP A 103 -17.71 15.97 13.20
CA ASP A 103 -18.76 16.93 12.84
C ASP A 103 -19.00 16.98 11.32
N LYS A 104 -17.96 16.76 10.52
CA LYS A 104 -18.04 16.74 9.05
C LYS A 104 -18.85 15.55 8.53
N LEU A 105 -18.74 14.41 9.22
CA LEU A 105 -19.48 13.20 8.86
C LEU A 105 -20.91 13.23 9.39
N CYS A 106 -21.13 13.74 10.60
CA CYS A 106 -22.46 13.92 11.18
C CYS A 106 -23.28 15.02 10.47
N GLY A 107 -22.62 16.00 9.84
CA GLY A 107 -23.24 17.17 9.20
C GLY A 107 -23.82 16.96 7.80
N SER A 108 -24.07 15.72 7.36
CA SER A 108 -24.62 15.42 6.01
C SER A 108 -26.03 14.82 6.01
N THR A 109 -26.82 15.06 7.06
CA THR A 109 -28.29 14.94 6.99
C THR A 109 -28.88 16.33 6.81
N GLY A 110 -28.88 16.83 5.57
CA GLY A 110 -29.35 18.17 5.28
C GLY A 110 -29.46 18.46 3.80
N SER A 111 -30.35 17.75 3.10
CA SER A 111 -31.14 18.14 1.91
C SER A 111 -32.11 17.02 1.59
#